data_AF-A0A4U2CRG3-F1
#
_entry.id   AF-A0A4U2CRG3-F1
#
_cell.length_a   1.000
_cell.length_b   1.000
_cell.length_c   1.000
_cell.angle_alpha   90.00
_cell.angle_beta   90.00
_cell.angle_gamma   90.00
#
_symmetry.space_group_name_H-M   'P 1'
#
loop_
_entity.id
_entity.type
_entity.pdbx_description
1 polymer ?
#
loop_
_entity_poly.entity_id
_entity_poly.type
_entity_poly.pdbx_seq_one_letter_code
_entity_poly.pdbx_strand_id
1 'polypeptide(L)'
;SFGNTTNQLSSGGTLQVIDPDHDQAGFIAQTITTTEGGQFNINAQGHWSYNIDNDKVQHLGAGESFQQTFTVESIDGSAKKDITVTVHGTNDAPVASAEVRLANGLED
;
A
#
# COMPACT_ATOMS: atom_id res chain seq x y z
N SER A 1 17.29 -17.07 5.19
CA SER A 1 17.94 -16.30 4.12
C SER A 1 16.82 -15.77 3.24
N PHE A 2 16.47 -14.49 3.36
CA PHE A 2 15.51 -13.85 2.46
C PHE A 2 16.34 -13.22 1.35
N GLY A 3 16.24 -13.79 0.14
CA GLY A 3 17.01 -13.34 -1.02
C GLY A 3 16.75 -11.87 -1.28
N ASN A 4 17.83 -11.10 -1.31
CA ASN A 4 17.80 -9.70 -1.73
C ASN A 4 17.55 -9.67 -3.25
N THR A 5 16.29 -9.56 -3.66
CA THR A 5 15.88 -9.42 -5.07
C THR A 5 16.12 -7.97 -5.50
N THR A 6 17.31 -7.71 -6.05
CA THR A 6 17.77 -6.39 -6.52
C THR A 6 16.93 -5.76 -7.66
N ASN A 7 15.75 -6.29 -7.99
CA ASN A 7 14.87 -5.80 -9.07
C ASN A 7 13.40 -5.66 -8.62
N GLN A 8 13.15 -5.36 -7.34
CA GLN A 8 11.81 -5.18 -6.80
C GLN A 8 11.63 -3.74 -6.30
N LEU A 9 10.55 -3.10 -6.72
CA LEU A 9 10.12 -1.82 -6.17
C LEU A 9 9.26 -2.10 -4.93
N SER A 10 9.47 -1.31 -3.88
CA SER A 10 8.72 -1.44 -2.64
C SER A 10 8.34 -0.08 -2.06
N SER A 11 7.16 -0.03 -1.44
CA SER A 11 6.71 1.10 -0.64
C SER A 11 5.94 0.59 0.57
N GLY A 12 5.93 1.33 1.66
CA GLY A 12 5.28 0.90 2.88
C GLY A 12 5.09 2.01 3.89
N GLY A 13 4.38 1.69 4.95
CA GLY A 13 4.11 2.61 6.04
C GLY A 13 3.34 1.94 7.17
N THR A 14 2.90 2.76 8.12
CA THR A 14 2.06 2.31 9.23
C THR A 14 0.81 3.17 9.29
N LEU A 15 -0.35 2.52 9.38
CA LEU A 15 -1.60 3.16 9.74
C LEU A 15 -1.84 2.98 11.25
N GLN A 16 -2.35 4.02 11.88
CA GLN A 16 -2.84 3.94 13.25
C GLN A 16 -4.36 3.97 13.21
N VAL A 17 -4.97 3.05 13.96
CA VAL A 17 -6.37 3.14 14.34
C VAL A 17 -6.40 3.69 15.76
N ILE A 18 -7.09 4.82 15.95
CA ILE A 18 -7.36 5.38 17.26
C ILE A 18 -8.81 5.00 17.53
N ASP A 19 -8.99 3.84 18.17
CA ASP A 19 -10.31 3.39 18.60
C ASP A 19 -10.45 3.69 20.11
N PRO A 20 -11.48 4.44 20.54
CA PRO A 20 -11.66 4.80 21.94
C PRO A 20 -11.96 3.59 22.84
N ASP A 21 -12.43 2.47 22.28
CA ASP A 21 -12.57 1.19 22.97
C ASP A 21 -11.26 0.38 22.81
N HIS A 22 -10.33 0.64 23.74
CA HIS A 22 -8.93 0.18 23.73
C HIS A 22 -8.68 -1.33 23.50
N ASP A 23 -9.69 -2.20 23.57
CA ASP A 23 -9.56 -3.66 23.42
C ASP A 23 -9.69 -4.17 21.97
N GLN A 24 -10.00 -3.30 21.00
CA GLN A 24 -10.19 -3.69 19.59
C GLN A 24 -9.35 -2.91 18.58
N ALA A 25 -8.29 -2.25 19.03
CA ALA A 25 -7.37 -1.50 18.17
C ALA A 25 -6.58 -2.45 17.23
N GLY A 26 -7.03 -2.60 15.99
CA GLY A 26 -6.30 -3.31 14.94
C GLY A 26 -7.01 -3.30 13.58
N PHE A 27 -6.30 -3.73 12.55
CA PHE A 27 -6.80 -3.89 11.18
C PHE A 27 -7.05 -5.35 10.82
N ILE A 28 -7.99 -5.59 9.91
CA ILE A 28 -8.11 -6.90 9.25
C ILE A 28 -6.85 -7.10 8.39
N ALA A 29 -6.05 -8.11 8.75
CA ALA A 29 -4.85 -8.45 7.98
C ALA A 29 -5.26 -9.00 6.60
N GLN A 30 -4.63 -8.48 5.55
CA GLN A 30 -4.94 -8.89 4.18
C GLN A 30 -3.73 -8.83 3.26
N THR A 31 -3.75 -9.71 2.26
CA THR A 31 -2.81 -9.75 1.14
C THR A 31 -3.59 -9.67 -0.16
N ILE A 32 -3.27 -8.70 -1.01
CA ILE A 32 -3.96 -8.46 -2.27
C ILE A 32 -2.93 -8.46 -3.41
N THR A 33 -3.15 -9.31 -4.41
CA THR A 33 -2.38 -9.28 -5.65
C THR A 33 -3.10 -8.41 -6.68
N THR A 34 -2.42 -7.39 -7.17
CA THR A 34 -2.92 -6.47 -8.20
C THR A 34 -2.80 -7.08 -9.60
N THR A 35 -3.57 -6.55 -10.56
CA THR A 35 -3.50 -6.97 -11.98
C THR A 35 -2.10 -6.77 -12.58
N GLU A 36 -1.38 -5.74 -12.14
CA GLU A 36 0.00 -5.44 -12.54
C GLU A 36 1.04 -6.41 -11.94
N GLY A 37 0.61 -7.35 -11.09
CA GLY A 37 1.46 -8.33 -10.45
C GLY A 37 2.15 -7.83 -9.17
N GLY A 38 1.81 -6.64 -8.69
CA GLY A 38 2.23 -6.18 -7.37
C GLY A 38 1.43 -6.82 -6.24
N GLN A 39 2.04 -6.94 -5.07
CA GLN A 39 1.48 -7.52 -3.86
C GLN A 39 1.39 -6.48 -2.76
N PHE A 40 0.17 -6.19 -2.33
CA PHE A 40 -0.13 -5.41 -1.14
C PHE A 40 -0.31 -6.33 0.07
N ASN A 41 0.22 -5.92 1.22
CA ASN A 41 0.02 -6.58 2.51
C ASN A 41 -0.26 -5.53 3.58
N ILE A 42 -1.14 -5.83 4.53
CA ILE A 42 -1.28 -5.11 5.80
C ILE A 42 -1.46 -6.12 6.94
N ASN A 43 -0.81 -5.87 8.09
CA ASN A 43 -0.99 -6.68 9.29
C ASN A 43 -1.95 -6.02 10.30
N ALA A 44 -2.28 -6.75 11.38
CA ALA A 44 -3.20 -6.26 12.39
C ALA A 44 -2.72 -4.98 13.10
N GLN A 45 -1.40 -4.77 13.16
CA GLN A 45 -0.79 -3.56 13.72
C GLN A 45 -0.75 -2.38 12.71
N GLY A 46 -1.35 -2.53 11.53
CA GLY A 46 -1.43 -1.47 10.51
C GLY A 46 -0.14 -1.26 9.71
N HIS A 47 0.87 -2.12 9.85
CA HIS A 47 2.05 -2.07 8.99
C HIS A 47 1.66 -2.61 7.63
N TRP A 48 1.81 -1.79 6.60
CA TRP A 48 1.49 -2.15 5.24
C TRP A 48 2.71 -2.06 4.33
N SER A 49 2.70 -2.85 3.27
CA SER A 49 3.69 -2.80 2.20
C SER A 49 3.04 -3.09 0.85
N TYR A 50 3.56 -2.47 -0.20
CA TYR A 50 3.30 -2.81 -1.58
C TYR A 50 4.62 -3.14 -2.25
N ASN A 51 4.67 -4.25 -2.97
CA ASN A 51 5.85 -4.75 -3.65
C ASN A 51 5.50 -5.11 -5.09
N ILE A 52 6.31 -4.71 -6.06
CA ILE A 52 6.13 -5.10 -7.46
C ILE A 52 7.49 -5.30 -8.12
N ASP A 53 7.60 -6.35 -8.94
CA ASP A 53 8.80 -6.57 -9.75
C ASP A 53 8.96 -5.42 -10.74
N ASN A 54 10.17 -4.87 -10.80
CA ASN A 54 10.50 -3.77 -11.69
C ASN A 54 10.18 -4.11 -13.16
N ASP A 55 10.41 -5.35 -13.59
CA ASP A 55 10.12 -5.82 -14.96
C ASP A 55 8.65 -5.67 -15.36
N LYS A 56 7.71 -5.65 -14.39
CA LYS A 56 6.29 -5.44 -14.65
C LYS A 56 5.97 -4.02 -15.05
N VAL A 57 6.79 -3.05 -14.64
CA VAL A 57 6.52 -1.62 -14.80
C VAL A 57 7.50 -0.92 -15.74
N GLN A 58 8.43 -1.67 -16.35
CA GLN A 58 9.38 -1.16 -17.37
C GLN A 58 8.70 -0.57 -18.62
N HIS A 59 7.42 -0.87 -18.83
CA HIS A 59 6.65 -0.30 -19.93
C HIS A 59 6.24 1.16 -19.69
N LEU A 60 6.35 1.68 -18.46
CA LEU A 60 6.03 3.06 -18.13
C LEU A 60 7.19 3.98 -18.54
N GLY A 61 6.94 4.88 -19.49
CA GLY A 61 7.83 5.96 -19.87
C GLY A 61 7.91 7.07 -18.82
N ALA A 62 8.80 8.05 -19.05
CA ALA A 62 8.94 9.20 -18.17
C ALA A 62 7.62 10.00 -18.09
N GLY A 63 7.15 10.22 -16.87
CA GLY A 63 5.91 10.96 -16.62
C GLY A 63 4.65 10.10 -16.72
N GLU A 64 4.76 8.83 -17.10
CA GLU A 64 3.66 7.87 -17.01
C GLU A 64 3.58 7.31 -15.59
N SER A 65 2.37 6.96 -15.16
CA SER A 65 2.15 6.33 -13.85
C SER A 65 0.86 5.54 -13.83
N PHE A 66 0.76 4.61 -12.89
CA PHE A 66 -0.52 4.02 -12.50
C PHE A 66 -0.72 4.12 -10.99
N GLN A 67 -1.98 3.97 -10.57
CA GLN A 67 -2.39 3.98 -9.17
C GLN A 67 -3.07 2.66 -8.80
N GLN A 68 -2.88 2.25 -7.56
CA GLN A 68 -3.60 1.15 -6.92
C GLN A 68 -4.16 1.65 -5.60
N THR A 69 -5.46 1.44 -5.36
CA THR A 69 -6.10 1.81 -4.10
C THR A 69 -6.53 0.57 -3.35
N PHE A 70 -6.14 0.48 -2.09
CA PHE A 70 -6.47 -0.63 -1.20
C PHE A 70 -7.30 -0.10 -0.02
N THR A 71 -8.52 -0.59 0.11
CA THR A 71 -9.36 -0.30 1.28
C THR A 71 -9.00 -1.27 2.40
N VAL A 72 -8.68 -0.74 3.57
CA VAL A 72 -8.41 -1.48 4.81
C VAL A 72 -9.50 -1.17 5.84
N GLU A 73 -9.80 -2.11 6.73
CA GLU A 73 -10.89 -2.01 7.70
C GLU A 73 -10.40 -2.40 9.10
N SER A 74 -10.93 -1.75 10.15
CA SER A 74 -10.68 -2.14 11.52
C SER A 74 -11.32 -3.49 11.83
N ILE A 75 -10.80 -4.22 12.81
CA ILE A 75 -11.33 -5.54 13.18
C ILE A 75 -12.80 -5.45 13.62
N ASP A 76 -13.19 -4.36 14.29
CA ASP A 76 -14.56 -4.11 14.73
C ASP A 76 -15.49 -3.57 13.61
N GLY A 77 -14.92 -3.23 12.44
CA GLY A 77 -15.67 -2.65 11.32
C GLY A 77 -16.02 -1.16 11.52
N SER A 78 -15.64 -0.57 12.66
CA SER A 78 -15.84 0.83 13.02
C SER A 78 -15.12 1.82 12.09
N ALA A 79 -14.01 1.43 11.47
CA ALA A 79 -13.17 2.29 10.67
C ALA A 79 -12.78 1.66 9.33
N LYS A 80 -12.78 2.48 8.26
CA LYS A 80 -12.24 2.13 6.94
C LYS A 80 -11.29 3.20 6.45
N LYS A 81 -10.22 2.81 5.76
CA LYS A 81 -9.20 3.72 5.21
C LYS A 81 -8.73 3.23 3.86
N ASP A 82 -8.54 4.16 2.92
CA ASP A 82 -7.91 3.85 1.64
C ASP A 82 -6.40 4.15 1.69
N ILE A 83 -5.62 3.25 1.10
CA ILE A 83 -4.19 3.43 0.83
C ILE A 83 -4.02 3.48 -0.68
N THR A 84 -3.59 4.62 -1.20
CA THR A 84 -3.23 4.78 -2.61
C THR A 84 -1.74 4.63 -2.79
N VAL A 85 -1.34 3.77 -3.72
CA VAL A 85 0.04 3.59 -4.15
C VAL A 85 0.15 4.06 -5.58
N THR A 86 1.06 5.01 -5.85
CA THR A 86 1.37 5.49 -7.19
C THR A 86 2.72 4.92 -7.63
N VAL A 87 2.78 4.33 -8.83
CA VAL A 87 4.02 3.86 -9.44
C VAL A 87 4.33 4.76 -10.63
N HIS A 88 5.51 5.39 -10.64
CA HIS A 88 5.93 6.32 -11.68
C HIS A 88 7.00 5.69 -12.58
N GLY A 89 6.84 5.87 -13.89
CA GLY A 89 7.88 5.66 -14.88
C GLY A 89 8.85 6.84 -14.93
N THR A 90 10.14 6.56 -15.07
CA THR A 90 11.21 7.58 -15.04
C THR A 90 12.07 7.62 -16.31
N ASN A 91 11.88 6.70 -17.26
CA ASN A 91 12.72 6.51 -18.47
C ASN A 91 14.22 6.27 -18.22
N ASP A 92 14.70 6.24 -16.97
CA ASP A 92 15.99 5.71 -16.55
C ASP A 92 15.84 5.31 -15.07
N ALA A 93 15.74 3.99 -14.81
CA ALA A 93 15.44 3.33 -13.52
C ALA A 93 14.17 3.83 -12.78
N PRO A 94 13.02 3.11 -12.84
CA PRO A 94 11.79 3.56 -12.21
C PRO A 94 11.90 3.58 -10.67
N VAL A 95 11.24 4.57 -10.07
CA VAL A 95 11.15 4.75 -8.62
C VAL A 95 9.66 4.71 -8.26
N ALA A 96 9.27 3.76 -7.40
CA ALA A 96 7.93 3.76 -6.82
C ALA A 96 7.89 4.70 -5.61
N SER A 97 6.87 5.54 -5.54
CA SER A 97 6.61 6.41 -4.38
C SER A 97 5.14 6.35 -4.04
N ALA A 98 4.78 5.81 -2.88
CA ALA A 98 3.40 5.88 -2.41
C ALA A 98 3.13 7.24 -1.76
N GLU A 99 2.08 7.90 -2.21
CA GLU A 99 1.48 9.04 -1.49
C GLU A 99 0.29 8.52 -0.68
N VAL A 100 0.38 8.60 0.65
CA VAL A 100 -0.80 8.37 1.49
C VAL A 100 -1.65 9.62 1.46
N ARG A 101 -2.73 9.62 0.68
CA ARG A 101 -3.79 10.61 0.82
C ARG A 101 -4.75 10.14 1.89
N LEU A 102 -4.68 10.76 3.05
CA LEU A 102 -5.74 10.64 4.05
C LEU A 102 -6.98 11.28 3.42
N ALA A 103 -7.95 10.48 3.01
CA ALA A 103 -9.31 10.99 2.88
C ALA A 103 -9.68 11.52 4.27
N ASN A 104 -10.06 12.79 4.35
CA ASN A 104 -10.66 13.38 5.53
C ASN A 104 -11.94 12.59 5.80
N GLY A 105 -11.84 11.57 6.65
CA GLY A 105 -13.00 10.90 7.21
C GLY A 105 -13.73 11.94 8.03
N LEU A 106 -14.97 12.22 7.65
CA LEU A 106 -15.92 12.90 8.51
C LEU A 106 -16.08 11.98 9.73
N GLU A 107 -15.38 12.30 10.82
CA GLU A 107 -15.68 11.76 12.15
C GLU A 107 -17.02 12.37 12.55
N ASP A 108 -18.10 11.59 12.47
CA ASP A 108 -19.22 11.74 13.40
C ASP A 108 -19.15 10.57 14.39
#